data_AF-A0A2S3ZSJ5-F1
#
_entry.id   AF-A0A2S3ZSJ5-F1
#
_cell.length_a   1.000
_cell.length_b   1.000
_cell.length_c   1.000
_cell.angle_alpha   90.00
_cell.angle_beta   90.00
_cell.angle_gamma   90.00
#
_symmetry.space_group_name_H-M   'P 1'
#
loop_
_entity.id
_entity.type
_entity.pdbx_description
1 polymer ?
#
loop_
_entity_poly.entity_id
_entity_poly.type
_entity_poly.pdbx_seq_one_letter_code
_entity_poly.pdbx_strand_id
1 'polypeptide(L)'
;MIVLLLGSSRPKANGLAFLPGWVAGIAVIVAALTLLLDTVEASGSGDPNALAGILCLALGAGLLLLAGRKFAKRIKQSTAGSLPRWMASAETMAPSRSLVTGLALSAANPKNPMITAAAGVTIGAASLSVSEELWAMAAFLVVCSVTVAIPAAGYLLAR
;
A
#
# COMPACT_ATOMS: atom_id res chain seq x y z
N MET A 1 -11.76 -0.31 0.78
CA MET A 1 -12.16 1.12 0.85
C MET A 1 -12.76 1.59 -0.46
N ILE A 2 -12.12 1.36 -1.62
CA ILE A 2 -12.67 1.76 -2.93
C ILE A 2 -14.12 1.31 -3.14
N VAL A 3 -14.47 0.06 -2.84
CA VAL A 3 -15.85 -0.46 -2.95
C VAL A 3 -16.86 0.32 -2.09
N LEU A 4 -16.46 0.76 -0.89
CA LEU A 4 -17.33 1.58 -0.03
C LEU A 4 -17.49 3.00 -0.58
N LEU A 5 -16.43 3.55 -1.20
CA LEU A 5 -16.50 4.86 -1.86
C LEU A 5 -17.41 4.85 -3.08
N LEU A 6 -17.53 3.71 -3.77
CA LEU A 6 -18.48 3.56 -4.89
C LEU A 6 -19.95 3.58 -4.44
N GLY A 7 -20.22 3.34 -3.15
CA GLY A 7 -21.54 3.54 -2.53
C GLY A 7 -21.75 4.92 -1.89
N SER A 8 -20.75 5.80 -1.92
CA SER A 8 -20.86 7.14 -1.32
C SER A 8 -21.75 8.09 -2.13
N SER A 9 -22.12 9.22 -1.54
CA SER A 9 -22.86 10.31 -2.21
C SER A 9 -22.17 10.88 -3.47
N ARG A 10 -20.84 10.72 -3.59
CA ARG A 10 -20.03 11.22 -4.72
C ARG A 10 -19.06 10.15 -5.25
N PRO A 11 -19.56 9.04 -5.79
CA PRO A 11 -18.77 7.83 -6.03
C PRO A 11 -17.70 8.02 -7.11
N LYS A 12 -17.99 8.76 -8.18
CA LYS A 12 -17.01 9.09 -9.24
C LYS A 12 -15.84 9.93 -8.71
N ALA A 13 -16.15 11.06 -8.07
CA ALA A 13 -15.15 11.99 -7.57
C ALA A 13 -14.29 11.36 -6.45
N ASN A 14 -14.90 10.56 -5.58
CA ASN A 14 -14.19 9.86 -4.51
C ASN A 14 -13.29 8.74 -5.04
N GLY A 15 -13.74 7.95 -6.02
CA GLY A 15 -12.91 6.93 -6.67
C GLY A 15 -11.71 7.53 -7.41
N LEU A 16 -11.93 8.59 -8.20
CA LEU A 16 -10.87 9.28 -8.94
C LEU A 16 -9.88 10.01 -8.03
N ALA A 17 -10.32 10.53 -6.89
CA ALA A 17 -9.42 11.17 -5.92
C ALA A 17 -8.62 10.15 -5.09
N PHE A 18 -9.20 8.98 -4.79
CA PHE A 18 -8.54 7.92 -4.01
C PHE A 18 -7.33 7.32 -4.73
N LEU A 19 -7.46 7.07 -6.04
CA LEU A 19 -6.45 6.38 -6.84
C LEU A 19 -5.07 7.09 -6.87
N PRO A 20 -4.94 8.40 -7.14
CA PRO A 20 -3.65 9.07 -7.11
C PRO A 20 -3.04 9.10 -5.71
N GLY A 21 -3.86 9.25 -4.65
CA GLY A 21 -3.39 9.16 -3.27
C GLY A 21 -2.80 7.78 -2.95
N TRP A 22 -3.49 6.72 -3.38
CA TRP A 22 -3.03 5.34 -3.25
C TRP A 22 -1.72 5.08 -3.98
N VAL A 23 -1.64 5.46 -5.26
CA VAL A 23 -0.44 5.31 -6.10
C VAL A 23 0.74 6.08 -5.49
N ALA A 24 0.52 7.32 -5.06
CA ALA A 24 1.56 8.15 -4.46
C ALA A 24 2.11 7.53 -3.16
N GLY A 25 1.24 7.01 -2.29
CA GLY A 25 1.70 6.39 -1.05
C GLY A 25 2.53 5.12 -1.27
N ILE A 26 2.19 4.33 -2.29
CA ILE A 26 3.02 3.17 -2.70
C ILE A 26 4.35 3.65 -3.26
N ALA A 27 4.32 4.59 -4.21
CA ALA A 27 5.50 5.08 -4.91
C ALA A 27 6.54 5.65 -3.94
N VAL A 28 6.11 6.45 -2.96
CA VAL A 28 6.99 7.02 -1.93
C VAL A 28 7.72 5.93 -1.15
N ILE A 29 7.02 4.86 -0.74
CA ILE A 29 7.64 3.79 0.06
C ILE A 29 8.64 2.99 -0.76
N VAL A 30 8.27 2.61 -1.99
CA VAL A 30 9.17 1.86 -2.88
C VAL A 30 10.42 2.68 -3.17
N ALA A 31 10.25 3.92 -3.64
CA ALA A 31 11.36 4.79 -3.98
C ALA A 31 12.26 5.07 -2.77
N ALA A 32 11.69 5.35 -1.59
CA ALA A 32 12.48 5.62 -0.40
C ALA A 32 13.37 4.43 0.02
N LEU A 33 12.87 3.21 -0.08
CA LEU A 33 13.66 2.03 0.29
C LEU A 33 14.63 1.60 -0.81
N THR A 34 14.26 1.73 -2.09
CA THR A 34 15.23 1.51 -3.17
C THR A 34 16.42 2.46 -3.01
N LEU A 35 16.16 3.77 -2.93
CA LEU A 35 17.20 4.78 -2.71
C LEU A 35 18.02 4.54 -1.44
N LEU A 36 17.40 4.07 -0.36
CA LEU A 36 18.14 3.71 0.85
C LEU A 36 19.18 2.62 0.56
N LEU A 37 18.80 1.56 -0.15
CA LEU A 37 19.72 0.46 -0.46
C LEU A 37 20.80 0.91 -1.45
N ASP A 38 20.46 1.70 -2.45
CA ASP A 38 21.43 2.27 -3.41
C ASP A 38 22.46 3.15 -2.70
N THR A 39 22.04 3.94 -1.70
CA THR A 39 22.96 4.78 -0.91
C THR A 39 23.91 3.95 -0.04
N VAL A 40 23.46 2.80 0.47
CA VAL A 40 24.31 1.87 1.23
C VAL A 40 25.36 1.23 0.30
N GLU A 41 24.95 0.84 -0.91
CA GLU A 41 25.86 0.33 -1.94
C GLU A 41 26.90 1.38 -2.34
N ALA A 42 26.44 2.58 -2.69
CA ALA A 42 27.30 3.67 -3.18
C ALA A 42 28.29 4.19 -2.12
N SER A 43 27.90 4.17 -0.85
CA SER A 43 28.76 4.62 0.26
C SER A 43 29.78 3.57 0.71
N GLY A 44 29.62 2.31 0.29
CA GLY A 44 30.43 1.19 0.76
C GLY A 44 30.31 0.94 2.27
N SER A 45 29.27 1.49 2.92
CA SER A 45 29.10 1.43 4.38
C SER A 45 28.63 0.06 4.89
N GLY A 46 28.31 -0.87 4.00
CA GLY A 46 27.85 -2.22 4.32
C GLY A 46 27.46 -3.01 3.07
N ASP A 47 27.04 -4.27 3.28
CA ASP A 47 26.50 -5.11 2.22
C ASP A 47 24.98 -4.87 2.05
N PRO A 48 24.53 -4.32 0.90
CA PRO A 48 23.11 -4.08 0.62
C PRO A 48 22.27 -5.36 0.71
N ASN A 49 22.83 -6.51 0.33
CA ASN A 49 22.11 -7.78 0.36
C ASN A 49 21.85 -8.27 1.80
N ALA A 50 22.83 -8.08 2.69
CA ALA A 50 22.66 -8.39 4.11
C ALA A 50 21.58 -7.50 4.75
N LEU A 51 21.60 -6.19 4.47
CA LEU A 51 20.58 -5.25 4.95
C LEU A 51 19.20 -5.60 4.39
N ALA A 52 19.12 -5.91 3.10
CA ALA A 52 17.88 -6.32 2.45
C ALA A 52 17.29 -7.59 3.08
N GLY A 53 18.14 -8.59 3.36
CA GLY A 53 17.73 -9.81 4.05
C GLY A 53 17.15 -9.53 5.44
N ILE A 54 17.83 -8.69 6.24
CA ILE A 54 17.37 -8.30 7.58
C ILE A 54 16.02 -7.57 7.50
N LEU A 55 15.89 -6.61 6.58
CA LEU A 55 14.65 -5.86 6.39
C LEU A 55 13.49 -6.79 5.98
N CYS A 56 13.69 -7.66 5.00
CA CYS A 56 12.68 -8.62 4.56
C CYS A 56 12.25 -9.59 5.69
N LEU A 57 13.20 -10.09 6.48
CA LEU A 57 12.90 -10.93 7.64
C LEU A 57 12.10 -10.17 8.70
N ALA A 58 12.48 -8.94 9.02
CA ALA A 58 11.78 -8.10 9.99
C ALA A 58 10.34 -7.78 9.53
N LEU A 59 10.16 -7.44 8.25
CA LEU A 59 8.86 -7.19 7.65
C LEU A 59 7.97 -8.45 7.66
N GLY A 60 8.53 -9.59 7.26
CA GLY A 60 7.83 -10.88 7.28
C GLY A 60 7.42 -11.31 8.68
N ALA A 61 8.32 -11.22 9.65
CA ALA A 61 8.03 -11.49 11.05
C ALA A 61 6.94 -10.55 11.61
N GLY A 62 6.99 -9.27 11.25
CA GLY A 62 5.95 -8.30 11.58
C GLY A 62 4.58 -8.68 11.03
N LEU A 63 4.51 -9.12 9.77
CA LEU A 63 3.27 -9.62 9.15
C LEU A 63 2.71 -10.85 9.88
N LEU A 64 3.56 -11.81 10.22
CA LEU A 64 3.16 -13.01 10.97
C LEU A 64 2.63 -12.66 12.37
N LEU A 65 3.29 -11.74 13.06
CA LEU A 65 2.84 -11.25 14.37
C LEU A 65 1.46 -10.57 14.27
N LEU A 66 1.26 -9.72 13.27
CA LEU A 66 -0.03 -9.05 13.04
C LEU A 66 -1.13 -10.06 12.66
N ALA A 67 -0.79 -11.07 11.85
CA ALA A 67 -1.71 -12.15 11.50
C ALA A 67 -2.13 -12.95 12.75
N GLY A 68 -1.17 -13.36 13.58
CA GLY A 68 -1.43 -14.06 14.84
C GLY A 68 -2.29 -13.23 15.80
N ARG A 69 -1.99 -11.93 15.96
CA ARG A 69 -2.81 -11.02 16.77
C ARG A 69 -4.24 -10.89 16.26
N LYS A 70 -4.42 -10.78 14.93
CA LYS A 70 -5.75 -10.68 14.31
C LYS A 70 -6.54 -11.98 14.47
N PHE A 71 -5.88 -13.12 14.30
CA PHE A 71 -6.48 -14.43 14.49
C PHE A 71 -6.92 -14.66 15.94
N ALA A 72 -6.05 -14.36 16.91
CA ALA A 72 -6.37 -14.47 18.34
C ALA A 72 -7.54 -13.56 18.76
N LYS A 73 -7.60 -12.32 18.25
CA LYS A 73 -8.74 -11.42 18.50
C LYS A 73 -10.04 -11.98 17.93
N ARG A 74 -9.99 -12.58 16.74
CA ARG A 74 -11.17 -13.18 16.09
C ARG A 74 -11.72 -14.36 16.90
N ILE A 75 -10.86 -15.23 17.42
CA ILE A 75 -11.29 -16.37 18.25
C ILE A 75 -12.02 -15.88 19.52
N LYS A 76 -11.57 -14.76 20.11
CA LYS A 76 -12.16 -14.20 21.34
C LYS A 76 -13.49 -13.45 21.13
N GLN A 77 -13.85 -13.08 19.91
CA GLN A 77 -15.05 -12.29 19.62
C GLN A 77 -16.07 -13.13 18.82
N SER A 78 -17.07 -13.66 19.52
CA SER A 78 -18.17 -14.48 18.97
C SER A 78 -19.41 -13.66 18.53
N THR A 79 -19.45 -12.36 18.84
CA THR A 79 -20.62 -11.52 18.57
C THR A 79 -20.43 -10.64 17.33
N ALA A 80 -21.48 -10.56 16.50
CA ALA A 80 -21.58 -9.61 15.40
C ALA A 80 -21.47 -8.18 15.95
N GLY A 81 -20.26 -7.60 15.86
CA GLY A 81 -19.99 -6.24 16.31
C GLY A 81 -20.81 -5.24 15.49
N SER A 82 -21.30 -4.20 16.16
CA SER A 82 -21.98 -3.08 15.52
C SER A 82 -21.12 -2.46 14.42
N LEU A 83 -21.78 -1.90 13.40
CA LEU A 83 -21.12 -1.36 12.21
C LEU A 83 -20.05 -0.32 12.63
N PRO A 84 -18.76 -0.54 12.28
CA PRO A 84 -17.69 0.40 12.61
C PRO A 84 -17.99 1.84 12.17
N ARG A 85 -17.80 2.81 13.07
CA ARG A 85 -18.09 4.25 12.85
C ARG A 85 -17.39 4.85 11.61
N TRP A 86 -16.25 4.30 11.22
CA TRP A 86 -15.51 4.74 10.02
C TRP A 86 -16.24 4.39 8.71
N MET A 87 -17.10 3.36 8.69
CA MET A 87 -17.92 3.01 7.51
C MET A 87 -19.07 3.98 7.32
N ALA A 88 -19.76 4.38 8.40
CA ALA A 88 -20.81 5.41 8.31
C ALA A 88 -20.27 6.76 7.79
N SER A 89 -18.99 7.06 8.09
CA SER A 89 -18.33 8.29 7.60
C SER A 89 -17.92 8.21 6.11
N ALA A 90 -17.91 7.02 5.50
CA ALA A 90 -17.53 6.84 4.10
C ALA A 90 -18.63 7.31 3.13
N GLU A 91 -19.90 7.31 3.57
CA GLU A 91 -21.04 7.70 2.75
C GLU A 91 -21.04 9.20 2.39
N THR A 92 -20.61 10.05 3.32
CA THR A 92 -20.60 11.51 3.20
C THR A 92 -19.21 12.08 2.86
N MET A 93 -18.26 11.22 2.50
CA MET A 93 -16.86 11.60 2.36
C MET A 93 -16.63 12.54 1.16
N ALA A 94 -15.87 13.61 1.38
CA ALA A 94 -15.48 14.54 0.33
C ALA A 94 -14.30 14.00 -0.51
N PRO A 95 -14.16 14.41 -1.79
CA PRO A 95 -13.07 13.93 -2.67
C PRO A 95 -11.66 14.19 -2.13
N SER A 96 -11.41 15.35 -1.53
CA SER A 96 -10.12 15.66 -0.89
C SER A 96 -9.77 14.68 0.23
N ARG A 97 -10.77 14.30 1.04
CA ARG A 97 -10.62 13.29 2.08
C ARG A 97 -10.42 11.89 1.50
N SER A 98 -10.99 11.59 0.34
CA SER A 98 -10.75 10.34 -0.40
C SER A 98 -9.30 10.22 -0.87
N LEU A 99 -8.68 11.31 -1.34
CA LEU A 99 -7.25 11.33 -1.67
C LEU A 99 -6.38 11.03 -0.45
N VAL A 100 -6.60 11.75 0.65
CA VAL A 100 -5.86 11.53 1.91
C VAL A 100 -6.07 10.11 2.42
N THR A 101 -7.28 9.58 2.32
CA THR A 101 -7.57 8.20 2.72
C THR A 101 -6.89 7.18 1.80
N GLY A 102 -6.75 7.48 0.50
CA GLY A 102 -5.94 6.69 -0.44
C GLY A 102 -4.50 6.59 0.03
N LEU A 103 -3.87 7.73 0.25
CA LEU A 103 -2.49 7.85 0.76
C LEU A 103 -2.31 7.13 2.09
N ALA A 104 -3.18 7.40 3.06
CA ALA A 104 -3.12 6.80 4.38
C ALA A 104 -3.38 5.29 4.32
N LEU A 105 -4.26 4.80 3.45
CA LEU A 105 -4.51 3.36 3.35
C LEU A 105 -3.34 2.63 2.68
N SER A 106 -2.66 3.24 1.72
CA SER A 106 -1.42 2.66 1.16
C SER A 106 -0.29 2.63 2.19
N ALA A 107 -0.12 3.71 2.98
CA ALA A 107 1.06 3.89 3.82
C ALA A 107 0.88 3.49 5.30
N ALA A 108 -0.31 3.60 5.87
CA ALA A 108 -0.57 3.41 7.30
C ALA A 108 -1.32 2.12 7.64
N ASN A 109 -1.86 1.40 6.66
CA ASN A 109 -2.45 0.08 6.90
C ASN A 109 -1.35 -0.98 6.96
N PRO A 110 -0.95 -1.51 8.13
CA PRO A 110 0.34 -2.20 8.33
C PRO A 110 0.71 -3.26 7.29
N LYS A 111 -0.28 -3.94 6.72
CA LYS A 111 -0.07 -4.94 5.66
C LYS A 111 0.50 -4.33 4.37
N ASN A 112 -0.02 -3.18 3.94
CA ASN A 112 0.33 -2.54 2.67
C ASN A 112 1.76 -1.97 2.64
N PRO A 113 2.21 -1.14 3.60
CA PRO A 113 3.57 -0.62 3.61
C PRO A 113 4.57 -1.76 3.84
N MET A 114 4.24 -2.83 4.57
CA MET A 114 5.16 -3.95 4.75
C MET A 114 5.44 -4.69 3.44
N ILE A 115 4.42 -4.97 2.63
CA ILE A 115 4.60 -5.59 1.31
C ILE A 115 5.29 -4.63 0.33
N THR A 116 4.89 -3.35 0.35
CA THR A 116 5.48 -2.31 -0.50
C THR A 116 6.94 -2.07 -0.15
N ALA A 117 7.27 -2.12 1.14
CA ALA A 117 8.64 -2.00 1.62
C ALA A 117 9.50 -3.17 1.15
N ALA A 118 9.00 -4.41 1.23
CA ALA A 118 9.72 -5.58 0.74
C ALA A 118 10.03 -5.46 -0.77
N ALA A 119 9.12 -4.88 -1.56
CA ALA A 119 9.37 -4.61 -2.97
C ALA A 119 10.48 -3.56 -3.18
N GLY A 120 10.43 -2.42 -2.47
CA GLY A 120 11.49 -1.40 -2.54
C GLY A 120 12.87 -1.94 -2.15
N VAL A 121 12.92 -2.76 -1.10
CA VAL A 121 14.14 -3.47 -0.66
C VAL A 121 14.65 -4.44 -1.72
N THR A 122 13.75 -5.19 -2.36
CA THR A 122 14.13 -6.17 -3.39
C THR A 122 14.65 -5.47 -4.65
N ILE A 123 14.04 -4.35 -5.03
CA ILE A 123 14.49 -3.56 -6.19
C ILE A 123 15.86 -2.94 -5.93
N GLY A 124 16.06 -2.28 -4.78
CA GLY A 124 17.34 -1.61 -4.48
C GLY A 124 18.49 -2.55 -4.13
N ALA A 125 18.22 -3.81 -3.84
CA ALA A 125 19.27 -4.82 -3.65
C ALA A 125 19.65 -5.55 -4.94
N ALA A 126 18.97 -5.28 -6.06
CA ALA A 126 19.14 -6.04 -7.30
C ALA A 126 20.29 -5.52 -8.20
N SER A 127 21.07 -4.53 -7.75
CA SER A 127 22.17 -3.88 -8.50
C SER A 127 21.76 -3.51 -9.93
N LEU A 128 20.58 -2.91 -10.08
CA LEU A 128 19.99 -2.52 -11.35
C LEU A 128 20.50 -1.15 -11.79
N SER A 129 20.42 -0.86 -13.09
CA SER A 129 20.54 0.52 -13.56
C SER A 129 19.30 1.33 -13.14
N VAL A 130 19.46 2.65 -13.00
CA VAL A 130 18.34 3.58 -12.68
C VAL A 130 17.14 3.38 -13.61
N SER A 131 17.39 3.14 -14.90
CA SER A 131 16.32 2.85 -15.87
C SER A 131 15.56 1.56 -15.56
N GLU A 132 16.25 0.50 -15.16
CA GLU A 132 15.64 -0.80 -14.83
C GLU A 132 14.85 -0.71 -13.53
N GLU A 133 15.34 0.03 -12.54
CA GLU A 133 14.61 0.30 -11.31
C GLU A 133 13.31 1.04 -11.58
N LEU A 134 13.34 2.10 -12.38
CA LEU A 134 12.13 2.85 -12.73
C LEU A 134 11.09 1.95 -13.41
N TRP A 135 11.52 1.04 -14.28
CA TRP A 135 10.62 0.05 -14.89
C TRP A 135 10.09 -0.96 -13.87
N ALA A 136 10.93 -1.46 -12.97
CA ALA A 136 10.51 -2.38 -11.90
C ALA A 136 9.50 -1.72 -10.95
N MET A 137 9.75 -0.48 -10.54
CA MET A 137 8.83 0.32 -9.72
C MET A 137 7.51 0.56 -10.44
N ALA A 138 7.56 0.95 -11.72
CA ALA A 138 6.36 1.19 -12.52
C ALA A 138 5.52 -0.09 -12.66
N ALA A 139 6.15 -1.22 -12.97
CA ALA A 139 5.47 -2.52 -13.06
C ALA A 139 4.82 -2.90 -11.72
N PHE A 140 5.54 -2.74 -10.61
CA PHE A 140 5.02 -3.00 -9.26
C PHE A 140 3.82 -2.09 -8.93
N LEU A 141 3.93 -0.78 -9.20
CA LEU A 141 2.86 0.20 -8.99
C LEU A 141 1.60 -0.15 -9.76
N VAL A 142 1.74 -0.58 -11.03
CA VAL A 142 0.61 -1.03 -11.85
C VAL A 142 -0.06 -2.22 -11.18
N VAL A 143 0.68 -3.28 -10.89
CA VAL A 143 0.15 -4.51 -10.28
C VAL A 143 -0.56 -4.22 -8.95
N CYS A 144 0.06 -3.44 -8.07
CA CYS A 144 -0.56 -3.07 -6.78
C CYS A 144 -1.83 -2.22 -6.93
N SER A 145 -1.91 -1.43 -8.01
CA SER A 145 -3.04 -0.53 -8.25
C SER A 145 -4.22 -1.18 -8.96
N VAL A 146 -4.03 -2.35 -9.61
CA VAL A 146 -5.09 -3.08 -10.33
C VAL A 146 -6.33 -3.29 -9.46
N THR A 147 -6.16 -3.66 -8.19
CA THR A 147 -7.27 -3.93 -7.25
C THR A 147 -8.10 -2.70 -6.88
N VAL A 148 -7.59 -1.51 -7.15
CA VAL A 148 -8.29 -0.23 -6.95
C VAL A 148 -8.78 0.33 -8.28
N ALA A 149 -7.95 0.23 -9.33
CA ALA A 149 -8.22 0.72 -10.65
C ALA A 149 -9.39 -0.02 -11.33
N ILE A 150 -9.44 -1.35 -11.23
CA ILE A 150 -10.50 -2.15 -11.87
C ILE A 150 -11.90 -1.77 -11.33
N PRO A 151 -12.15 -1.76 -9.99
CA PRO A 151 -13.46 -1.34 -9.48
C PRO A 151 -13.82 0.10 -9.85
N ALA A 152 -12.85 1.01 -9.83
CA ALA A 152 -13.08 2.40 -10.20
C ALA A 152 -13.44 2.53 -11.69
N ALA A 153 -12.71 1.86 -12.59
CA ALA A 153 -12.98 1.84 -14.02
C ALA A 153 -14.31 1.14 -14.34
N GLY A 154 -14.58 -0.01 -13.73
CA GLY A 154 -15.84 -0.73 -13.89
C GLY A 154 -17.05 0.12 -13.50
N TYR A 155 -16.95 0.90 -12.41
CA TYR A 155 -18.01 1.85 -12.03
C TYR A 155 -18.22 2.98 -13.05
N LEU A 156 -17.14 3.46 -13.67
CA LEU A 156 -17.21 4.53 -14.66
C LEU A 156 -17.78 4.04 -16.00
N LEU A 157 -17.51 2.77 -16.37
CA LEU A 157 -17.91 2.15 -17.64
C LEU A 157 -19.30 1.48 -17.58
N ALA A 158 -19.75 0.99 -16.42
CA ALA A 158 -21.06 0.36 -16.25
C ALA A 158 -22.22 1.37 -16.09
N ARG A 159 -21.96 2.64 -16.39
CA ARG A 159 -22.94 3.72 -16.48
C ARG A 159 -23.08 4.13 -17.93
#